data_AF-A0A015LGM4-F1
#
_entry.id   AF-A0A015LGM4-F1
#
_cell.length_a   1.000
_cell.length_b   1.000
_cell.length_c   1.000
_cell.angle_alpha   90.00
_cell.angle_beta   90.00
_cell.angle_gamma   90.00
#
_symmetry.space_group_name_H-M   'P 1'
#
loop_
_entity.id
_entity.type
_entity.pdbx_description
1 polymer ?
#
loop_
_entity_poly.entity_id
_entity_poly.type
_entity_poly.pdbx_seq_one_letter_code
_entity_poly.pdbx_strand_id
1 'polypeptide(L)'
;MANQKVLEEQKIEWEDAYEKADSEEYLIQQGIVVHNELSKKITVDHDTNKTICGMFGSTADDECFNEIINSQTNNGNFKCRELISGPFKIKLSEKNIDSLKNYAEKLCLRRLENSVWITSLIIVYFEIVLAKYKSDSKWSSAYNSAKNLVQQSVRNHKYEKELHDACEKYLLRLGYNYLTKKFILLKNLKNKKYHRENLL
;
A
#
# COMPACT_ATOMS: atom_id res chain seq x y z
N MET A 1 18.03 53.40 5.48
CA MET A 1 16.58 53.37 5.12
C MET A 1 16.23 52.31 4.08
N ALA A 2 17.01 52.09 3.02
CA ALA A 2 16.68 51.08 1.98
C ALA A 2 16.60 49.62 2.50
N ASN A 3 17.49 49.20 3.40
CA ASN A 3 17.49 47.82 3.93
C ASN A 3 16.28 47.45 4.78
N GLN A 4 15.70 48.42 5.48
CA GLN A 4 14.58 48.15 6.38
C GLN A 4 13.29 47.89 5.59
N LYS A 5 13.08 48.66 4.52
CA LYS A 5 11.95 48.48 3.60
C LYS A 5 11.97 47.13 2.88
N VAL A 6 13.15 46.66 2.46
CA VAL A 6 13.31 45.34 1.82
C VAL A 6 13.01 44.20 2.79
N LEU A 7 13.42 44.33 4.06
CA LEU A 7 13.12 43.33 5.09
C LEU A 7 11.62 43.29 5.43
N GLU A 8 10.95 44.45 5.44
CA GLU A 8 9.50 44.56 5.66
C GLU A 8 8.71 43.91 4.50
N GLU A 9 9.11 44.19 3.25
CA GLU A 9 8.49 43.61 2.05
C GLU A 9 8.66 42.10 2.00
N GLN A 10 9.86 41.58 2.33
CA GLN A 10 10.08 40.14 2.44
C GLN A 10 9.20 39.54 3.54
N LYS A 11 9.13 40.16 4.72
CA LYS A 11 8.33 39.63 5.83
C LYS A 11 6.84 39.50 5.46
N ILE A 12 6.28 40.49 4.77
CA ILE A 12 4.89 40.44 4.28
C ILE A 12 4.71 39.30 3.28
N GLU A 13 5.65 39.12 2.35
CA GLU A 13 5.61 38.02 1.38
C GLU A 13 5.65 36.63 2.05
N TRP A 14 6.42 36.49 3.14
CA TRP A 14 6.45 35.27 3.94
C TRP A 14 5.14 35.02 4.71
N GLU A 15 4.55 36.06 5.29
CA GLU A 15 3.28 35.97 6.03
C GLU A 15 2.10 35.62 5.08
N ASP A 16 2.02 36.26 3.91
CA ASP A 16 1.02 35.97 2.88
C ASP A 16 1.16 34.54 2.32
N ALA A 17 2.41 34.08 2.12
CA ALA A 17 2.67 32.71 1.68
C ALA A 17 2.27 31.68 2.74
N TYR A 18 2.48 31.99 4.02
CA TYR A 18 2.12 31.13 5.15
C TYR A 18 0.60 31.02 5.30
N GLU A 19 -0.11 32.16 5.26
CA GLU A 19 -1.57 32.20 5.37
C GLU A 19 -2.24 31.49 4.17
N LYS A 20 -1.66 31.63 2.97
CA LYS A 20 -2.10 30.88 1.79
C LYS A 20 -1.87 29.38 1.91
N ALA A 21 -0.76 28.95 2.50
CA ALA A 21 -0.44 27.53 2.70
C ALA A 21 -1.34 26.86 3.76
N ASP A 22 -1.87 27.62 4.71
CA ASP A 22 -2.80 27.13 5.73
C ASP A 22 -4.28 27.36 5.36
N SER A 23 -4.55 28.01 4.22
CA SER A 23 -5.91 28.21 3.74
C SER A 23 -6.62 26.87 3.45
N GLU A 24 -7.90 26.79 3.82
CA GLU A 24 -8.73 25.60 3.58
C GLU A 24 -8.76 25.22 2.10
N GLU A 25 -8.77 26.22 1.21
CA GLU A 25 -8.76 26.02 -0.25
C GLU A 25 -7.45 25.38 -0.74
N TYR A 26 -6.29 25.83 -0.23
CA TYR A 26 -5.01 25.20 -0.57
C TYR A 26 -4.94 23.76 -0.04
N LEU A 27 -5.37 23.52 1.19
CA LEU A 27 -5.41 22.18 1.77
C LEU A 27 -6.34 21.24 0.98
N ILE A 28 -7.49 21.73 0.51
CA ILE A 28 -8.39 21.00 -0.39
C ILE A 28 -7.71 20.71 -1.73
N GLN A 29 -7.03 21.68 -2.34
CA GLN A 29 -6.30 21.48 -3.59
C GLN A 29 -5.18 20.44 -3.44
N GLN A 30 -4.40 20.48 -2.36
CA GLN A 30 -3.40 19.47 -2.05
C GLN A 30 -4.05 18.10 -1.83
N GLY A 31 -5.18 18.04 -1.13
CA GLY A 31 -5.98 16.84 -0.96
C GLY A 31 -6.47 16.23 -2.29
N ILE A 32 -6.91 17.08 -3.23
CA ILE A 32 -7.32 16.67 -4.58
C ILE A 32 -6.13 16.19 -5.41
N VAL A 33 -4.98 16.86 -5.33
CA VAL A 33 -3.74 16.43 -6.02
C VAL A 33 -3.30 15.07 -5.50
N VAL A 34 -3.23 14.88 -4.17
CA VAL A 34 -2.88 13.60 -3.55
C VAL A 34 -3.91 12.53 -3.91
N HIS A 35 -5.21 12.84 -3.84
CA HIS A 35 -6.27 11.94 -4.28
C HIS A 35 -6.07 11.55 -5.74
N ASN A 36 -5.81 12.50 -6.65
CA ASN A 36 -5.57 12.23 -8.07
C ASN A 36 -4.27 11.47 -8.35
N GLU A 37 -3.23 11.64 -7.54
CA GLU A 37 -1.99 10.86 -7.64
C GLU A 37 -2.15 9.43 -7.12
N LEU A 38 -3.00 9.23 -6.11
CA LEU A 38 -3.41 7.91 -5.61
C LEU A 38 -4.44 7.25 -6.52
N SER A 39 -5.36 8.04 -7.09
CA SER A 39 -6.48 7.62 -7.94
C SER A 39 -6.13 7.65 -9.43
N LYS A 40 -4.92 8.05 -9.81
CA LYS A 40 -4.29 7.68 -11.08
C LYS A 40 -4.30 6.17 -11.09
N LYS A 41 -5.41 5.62 -11.59
CA LYS A 41 -5.64 4.23 -11.92
C LYS A 41 -4.35 3.76 -12.53
N ILE A 42 -3.56 3.03 -11.77
CA ILE A 42 -2.56 2.20 -12.40
C ILE A 42 -3.42 1.17 -13.08
N THR A 43 -3.71 1.44 -14.34
CA THR A 43 -4.11 0.41 -15.25
C THR A 43 -2.82 -0.35 -15.48
N VAL A 44 -2.45 -1.16 -14.49
CA VAL A 44 -1.34 -2.09 -14.62
C VAL A 44 -1.81 -3.05 -15.69
N ASP A 45 -1.13 -3.07 -16.83
CA ASP A 45 -1.46 -4.01 -17.88
C ASP A 45 -1.35 -5.46 -17.34
N HIS A 46 -1.97 -6.39 -18.04
CA HIS A 46 -2.04 -7.79 -17.60
C HIS A 46 -0.65 -8.39 -17.35
N ASP A 47 0.34 -8.06 -18.18
CA ASP A 47 1.69 -8.61 -18.09
C ASP A 47 2.46 -8.04 -16.89
N THR A 48 2.30 -6.74 -16.61
CA THR A 48 2.87 -6.12 -15.42
C THR A 48 2.24 -6.70 -14.14
N ASN A 49 0.92 -6.93 -14.12
CA ASN A 49 0.25 -7.58 -12.98
C ASN A 49 0.75 -9.00 -12.76
N LYS A 50 0.85 -9.79 -13.83
CA LYS A 50 1.41 -11.15 -13.79
C LYS A 50 2.84 -11.16 -13.27
N THR A 51 3.66 -10.18 -13.68
CA THR A 51 5.03 -10.01 -13.22
C THR A 51 5.10 -9.70 -11.72
N ILE A 52 4.23 -8.81 -11.24
CA ILE A 52 4.13 -8.45 -9.81
C ILE A 52 3.71 -9.68 -8.98
N CYS A 53 2.65 -10.39 -9.40
CA CYS A 53 2.19 -11.58 -8.70
C CYS A 53 3.26 -12.70 -8.68
N GLY A 54 3.95 -12.91 -9.80
CA GLY A 54 5.06 -13.86 -9.88
C GLY A 54 6.22 -13.49 -8.96
N MET A 55 6.58 -12.20 -8.89
CA MET A 55 7.59 -11.70 -7.96
C MET A 55 7.18 -11.96 -6.51
N PHE A 56 5.92 -11.72 -6.14
CA PHE A 56 5.44 -12.00 -4.79
C PHE A 56 5.51 -13.49 -4.44
N GLY A 57 4.93 -14.34 -5.28
CA GLY A 57 4.88 -15.78 -5.01
C GLY A 57 6.27 -16.44 -4.93
N SER A 58 7.27 -15.88 -5.63
CA SER A 58 8.63 -16.44 -5.67
C SER A 58 9.38 -16.40 -4.33
N THR A 59 8.95 -15.57 -3.37
CA THR A 59 9.63 -15.42 -2.07
C THR A 59 8.81 -15.96 -0.90
N ALA A 60 7.61 -16.49 -1.17
CA ALA A 60 6.87 -17.19 -0.13
C ALA A 60 7.65 -18.44 0.27
N ASP A 61 7.92 -18.60 1.56
CA ASP A 61 8.56 -19.79 2.14
C ASP A 61 7.74 -20.33 3.32
N ASP A 62 8.17 -21.49 3.82
CA ASP A 62 7.44 -22.22 4.85
C ASP A 62 7.48 -21.48 6.20
N GLU A 63 8.54 -20.71 6.45
CA GLU A 63 8.68 -19.88 7.66
C GLU A 63 7.62 -18.77 7.64
N CYS A 64 7.56 -17.98 6.57
CA CYS A 64 6.57 -16.92 6.41
C CYS A 64 5.13 -17.48 6.47
N PHE A 65 4.89 -18.63 5.82
CA PHE A 65 3.59 -19.29 5.88
C PHE A 65 3.20 -19.65 7.33
N ASN A 66 4.07 -20.35 8.05
CA ASN A 66 3.77 -20.79 9.41
C ASN A 66 3.66 -19.61 10.39
N GLU A 67 4.48 -18.57 10.26
CA GLU A 67 4.38 -17.35 11.07
C GLU A 67 3.01 -16.68 10.93
N ILE A 68 2.53 -16.53 9.69
CA ILE A 68 1.21 -15.93 9.43
C ILE A 68 0.11 -16.79 10.03
N ILE A 69 0.13 -18.11 9.79
CA ILE A 69 -0.86 -19.05 10.34
C ILE A 69 -0.89 -18.98 11.87
N ASN A 70 0.26 -19.02 12.53
CA ASN A 70 0.37 -18.98 13.99
C ASN A 70 -0.02 -17.63 14.60
N SER A 71 -0.07 -16.56 13.79
CA SER A 71 -0.54 -15.25 14.23
C SER A 71 -2.07 -15.10 14.24
N GLN A 72 -2.81 -16.09 13.71
CA GLN A 72 -4.26 -16.07 13.70
C GLN A 72 -4.82 -16.33 15.10
N THR A 73 -5.75 -15.48 15.51
CA THR A 73 -6.52 -15.63 16.75
C THR A 73 -7.69 -16.59 16.55
N ASN A 74 -8.23 -17.11 17.66
CA ASN A 74 -9.41 -17.98 17.64
C ASN A 74 -10.64 -17.37 16.96
N ASN A 75 -10.72 -16.04 16.91
CA ASN A 75 -11.83 -15.34 16.27
C ASN A 75 -11.63 -15.16 14.75
N GLY A 76 -10.46 -15.52 14.21
CA GLY A 76 -10.14 -15.41 12.78
C GLY A 76 -9.29 -14.19 12.39
N ASN A 77 -9.08 -13.23 13.30
CA ASN A 77 -8.20 -12.07 13.07
C ASN A 77 -6.74 -12.49 13.07
N PHE A 78 -5.87 -11.76 12.37
CA PHE A 78 -4.42 -11.91 12.44
C PHE A 78 -3.76 -10.79 13.25
N LYS A 79 -2.66 -11.13 13.95
CA LYS A 79 -1.85 -10.21 14.78
C LYS A 79 -0.43 -9.99 14.27
N CYS A 80 -0.13 -10.37 13.02
CA CYS A 80 1.19 -10.14 12.44
C CYS A 80 1.47 -8.62 12.30
N ARG A 81 2.75 -8.26 12.46
CA ARG A 81 3.21 -6.86 12.36
C ARG A 81 3.74 -6.52 10.97
N GLU A 82 4.13 -7.53 10.20
CA GLU A 82 4.63 -7.38 8.85
C GLU A 82 4.37 -8.61 7.99
N LEU A 83 4.40 -8.43 6.67
CA LEU A 83 4.31 -9.49 5.66
C LEU A 83 5.51 -9.38 4.71
N ILE A 84 6.10 -10.50 4.30
CA ILE A 84 7.24 -10.54 3.36
C ILE A 84 6.72 -10.73 1.94
N SER A 85 6.67 -9.68 1.13
CA SER A 85 6.11 -9.72 -0.22
C SER A 85 7.20 -9.53 -1.27
N GLY A 86 7.70 -10.61 -1.84
CA GLY A 86 8.83 -10.52 -2.75
C GLY A 86 10.09 -10.01 -2.02
N PRO A 87 10.81 -9.03 -2.60
CA PRO A 87 12.01 -8.46 -2.02
C PRO A 87 11.77 -7.36 -0.97
N PHE A 88 10.54 -7.14 -0.52
CA PHE A 88 10.23 -6.09 0.46
C PHE A 88 9.26 -6.54 1.55
N LYS A 89 9.27 -5.79 2.66
CA LYS A 89 8.40 -6.01 3.82
C LYS A 89 7.25 -5.01 3.82
N ILE A 90 6.03 -5.51 4.00
CA ILE A 90 4.84 -4.71 4.21
C ILE A 90 4.62 -4.57 5.71
N LYS A 91 4.90 -3.39 6.27
CA LYS A 91 4.60 -3.12 7.69
C LYS A 91 3.10 -2.91 7.88
N LEU A 92 2.51 -3.55 8.88
CA LEU A 92 1.09 -3.44 9.23
C LEU A 92 0.87 -2.42 10.38
N SER A 93 1.60 -1.30 10.33
CA SER A 93 1.42 -0.18 11.26
C SER A 93 0.14 0.61 10.95
N GLU A 94 -0.43 1.30 11.94
CA GLU A 94 -1.64 2.14 11.78
C GLU A 94 -1.57 3.06 10.56
N LYS A 95 -0.49 3.84 10.41
CA LYS A 95 -0.27 4.71 9.24
C LYS A 95 -0.40 4.00 7.89
N ASN A 96 0.07 2.77 7.79
CA ASN A 96 -0.01 1.99 6.54
C ASN A 96 -1.41 1.44 6.32
N ILE A 97 -2.10 1.04 7.39
CA ILE A 97 -3.50 0.63 7.32
C ILE A 97 -4.40 1.81 6.94
N ASP A 98 -4.15 3.01 7.46
CA ASP A 98 -4.86 4.23 7.06
C ASP A 98 -4.62 4.57 5.59
N SER A 99 -3.39 4.39 5.10
CA SER A 99 -3.07 4.52 3.68
C SER A 99 -3.84 3.50 2.82
N LEU A 100 -3.90 2.23 3.26
CA LEU A 100 -4.70 1.18 2.61
C LEU A 100 -6.20 1.53 2.59
N LYS A 101 -6.75 2.05 3.68
CA LYS A 101 -8.18 2.45 3.78
C LYS A 101 -8.60 3.44 2.69
N ASN A 102 -7.68 4.29 2.22
CA ASN A 102 -7.96 5.25 1.15
C ASN A 102 -8.27 4.59 -0.21
N TYR A 103 -8.01 3.29 -0.38
CA TYR A 103 -8.36 2.53 -1.58
C TYR A 103 -9.84 2.10 -1.62
N ALA A 104 -10.56 2.16 -0.50
CA ALA A 104 -12.02 1.99 -0.50
C ALA A 104 -12.71 3.30 -0.87
N GLU A 105 -13.73 3.23 -1.73
CA GLU A 105 -14.55 4.37 -2.12
C GLU A 105 -15.57 4.70 -1.03
N LYS A 106 -16.10 3.68 -0.37
CA LYS A 106 -17.13 3.83 0.67
C LYS A 106 -16.52 4.22 2.01
N LEU A 107 -16.92 5.39 2.49
CA LEU A 107 -16.53 5.91 3.80
C LEU A 107 -16.87 4.96 4.96
N CYS A 108 -17.97 4.21 4.88
CA CYS A 108 -18.32 3.24 5.90
C CYS A 108 -17.27 2.11 6.04
N LEU A 109 -16.61 1.71 4.95
CA LEU A 109 -15.53 0.71 5.01
C LEU A 109 -14.27 1.27 5.68
N ARG A 110 -13.98 2.56 5.45
CA ARG A 110 -12.84 3.24 6.09
C ARG A 110 -12.97 3.31 7.62
N ARG A 111 -14.20 3.27 8.13
CA ARG A 111 -14.52 3.26 9.57
C ARG A 111 -14.43 1.88 10.22
N LEU A 112 -14.18 0.82 9.46
CA LEU A 112 -13.93 -0.50 10.03
C LEU A 112 -12.65 -0.50 10.86
N GLU A 113 -12.64 -1.36 11.88
CA GLU A 113 -11.48 -1.63 12.72
C GLU A 113 -10.25 -2.02 11.90
N ASN A 114 -9.07 -1.58 12.34
CA ASN A 114 -7.81 -1.89 11.66
C ASN A 114 -7.57 -3.40 11.55
N SER A 115 -8.04 -4.19 12.51
CA SER A 115 -7.93 -5.65 12.46
C SER A 115 -8.71 -6.27 11.30
N VAL A 116 -9.84 -5.68 10.90
CA VAL A 116 -10.61 -6.15 9.74
C VAL A 116 -9.83 -5.88 8.47
N TRP A 117 -9.25 -4.69 8.32
CA TRP A 117 -8.41 -4.32 7.18
C TRP A 117 -7.14 -5.16 7.08
N ILE A 118 -6.46 -5.44 8.20
CA ILE A 118 -5.31 -6.34 8.25
C ILE A 118 -5.72 -7.75 7.80
N THR A 119 -6.81 -8.27 8.35
CA THR A 119 -7.33 -9.60 8.00
C THR A 119 -7.70 -9.68 6.52
N SER A 120 -8.38 -8.67 5.97
CA SER A 120 -8.71 -8.59 4.54
C SER A 120 -7.48 -8.52 3.64
N LEU A 121 -6.46 -7.76 4.03
CA LEU A 121 -5.19 -7.72 3.29
C LEU A 121 -4.50 -9.09 3.29
N ILE A 122 -4.56 -9.81 4.41
CA ILE A 122 -3.98 -11.16 4.51
C ILE A 122 -4.75 -12.17 3.67
N ILE A 123 -6.09 -12.05 3.55
CA ILE A 123 -6.88 -12.89 2.63
C ILE A 123 -6.38 -12.73 1.18
N VAL A 124 -6.19 -11.49 0.72
CA VAL A 124 -5.61 -11.21 -0.60
C VAL A 124 -4.19 -11.76 -0.71
N TYR A 125 -3.39 -11.61 0.34
CA TYR A 125 -2.04 -12.15 0.41
C TYR A 125 -2.02 -13.69 0.30
N PHE A 126 -3.00 -14.38 0.88
CA PHE A 126 -3.17 -15.83 0.74
C PHE A 126 -3.42 -16.24 -0.71
N GLU A 127 -4.23 -15.46 -1.42
CA GLU A 127 -4.64 -15.73 -2.80
C GLU A 127 -3.53 -15.47 -3.82
N ILE A 128 -2.67 -14.47 -3.57
CA ILE A 128 -1.63 -14.04 -4.50
C ILE A 128 -0.27 -14.62 -4.12
N VAL A 129 0.14 -14.47 -2.87
CA VAL A 129 1.51 -14.73 -2.42
C VAL A 129 1.65 -16.16 -1.91
N LEU A 130 0.69 -16.62 -1.11
CA LEU A 130 0.69 -17.97 -0.54
C LEU A 130 -0.10 -18.97 -1.38
N ALA A 131 -0.41 -18.66 -2.64
CA ALA A 131 -1.24 -19.49 -3.52
C ALA A 131 -0.71 -20.92 -3.66
N LYS A 132 0.62 -21.11 -3.59
CA LYS A 132 1.26 -22.43 -3.65
C LYS A 132 0.89 -23.36 -2.48
N TYR A 133 0.42 -22.80 -1.36
CA TYR A 133 -0.02 -23.55 -0.17
C TYR A 133 -1.52 -23.87 -0.18
N LYS A 134 -2.26 -23.57 -1.24
CA LYS A 134 -3.73 -23.70 -1.27
C LYS A 134 -4.24 -25.11 -0.99
N SER A 135 -3.46 -26.15 -1.27
CA SER A 135 -3.78 -27.55 -0.95
C SER A 135 -3.48 -27.94 0.50
N ASP A 136 -2.78 -27.10 1.26
CA ASP A 136 -2.49 -27.33 2.68
C ASP A 136 -3.75 -27.09 3.53
N SER A 137 -4.04 -28.02 4.44
CA SER A 137 -5.21 -27.91 5.32
C SER A 137 -5.13 -26.69 6.25
N LYS A 138 -3.94 -26.30 6.71
CA LYS A 138 -3.72 -25.09 7.52
C LYS A 138 -4.07 -23.83 6.73
N TRP A 139 -3.69 -23.77 5.45
CA TRP A 139 -4.03 -22.66 4.57
C TRP A 139 -5.55 -22.51 4.48
N SER A 140 -6.26 -23.59 4.18
CA SER A 140 -7.71 -23.57 4.00
C SER A 140 -8.45 -23.21 5.29
N SER A 141 -8.01 -23.76 6.43
CA SER A 141 -8.59 -23.47 7.74
C SER A 141 -8.45 -21.99 8.10
N ALA A 142 -7.23 -21.46 7.99
CA ALA A 142 -6.97 -20.07 8.34
C ALA A 142 -7.68 -19.09 7.39
N TYR A 143 -7.64 -19.36 6.09
CA TYR A 143 -8.31 -18.57 5.06
C TYR A 143 -9.83 -18.51 5.29
N ASN A 144 -10.48 -19.65 5.56
CA ASN A 144 -11.92 -19.70 5.79
C ASN A 144 -12.33 -19.01 7.09
N SER A 145 -11.54 -19.17 8.16
CA SER A 145 -11.76 -18.47 9.43
C SER A 145 -11.68 -16.95 9.27
N ALA A 146 -10.68 -16.47 8.52
CA ALA A 146 -10.52 -15.05 8.20
C ALA A 146 -11.68 -14.50 7.37
N LYS A 147 -12.12 -15.26 6.34
CA LYS A 147 -13.28 -14.87 5.52
C LYS A 147 -14.56 -14.76 6.34
N ASN A 148 -14.80 -15.73 7.23
CA ASN A 148 -15.98 -15.71 8.10
C ASN A 148 -15.97 -14.46 9.00
N LEU A 149 -14.82 -14.09 9.57
CA LEU A 149 -14.69 -12.87 10.35
C LEU A 149 -15.04 -11.62 9.52
N VAL A 150 -14.47 -11.49 8.33
CA VAL A 150 -14.68 -10.32 7.47
C VAL A 150 -16.15 -10.23 7.08
N GLN A 151 -16.77 -11.34 6.69
CA GLN A 151 -18.20 -11.41 6.38
C GLN A 151 -19.07 -10.96 7.56
N GLN A 152 -18.78 -11.42 8.78
CA GLN A 152 -19.49 -11.01 9.98
C GLN A 152 -19.30 -9.53 10.36
N SER A 153 -18.15 -8.95 9.99
CA SER A 153 -17.80 -7.56 10.26
C SER A 153 -18.46 -6.60 9.26
N VAL A 154 -18.52 -6.98 7.98
CA VAL A 154 -19.05 -6.13 6.90
C VAL A 154 -20.55 -6.31 6.70
N ARG A 155 -21.05 -7.55 6.81
CA ARG A 155 -22.48 -7.93 6.67
C ARG A 155 -23.14 -7.44 5.37
N ASN A 156 -22.35 -7.24 4.33
CA ASN A 156 -22.81 -6.78 3.03
C ASN A 156 -21.85 -7.23 1.93
N HIS A 157 -22.33 -8.09 1.04
CA HIS A 157 -21.49 -8.71 0.01
C HIS A 157 -20.85 -7.71 -0.97
N LYS A 158 -21.56 -6.62 -1.32
CA LYS A 158 -21.00 -5.59 -2.21
C LYS A 158 -19.82 -4.88 -1.56
N TYR A 159 -19.92 -4.64 -0.25
CA TYR A 159 -18.85 -4.02 0.52
C TYR A 159 -17.69 -4.98 0.82
N GLU A 160 -17.96 -6.28 0.98
CA GLU A 160 -16.90 -7.30 1.08
C GLU A 160 -16.04 -7.34 -0.19
N LYS A 161 -16.69 -7.31 -1.37
CA LYS A 161 -15.97 -7.25 -2.64
C LYS A 161 -15.13 -5.97 -2.74
N GLU A 162 -15.69 -4.82 -2.43
CA GLU A 162 -14.95 -3.55 -2.49
C GLU A 162 -13.75 -3.53 -1.53
N LEU A 163 -13.92 -4.06 -0.32
CA LEU A 163 -12.84 -4.20 0.66
C LEU A 163 -11.71 -5.10 0.14
N HIS A 164 -12.07 -6.23 -0.48
CA HIS A 164 -11.12 -7.12 -1.13
C HIS A 164 -10.38 -6.44 -2.29
N ASP A 165 -11.12 -5.81 -3.21
CA ASP A 165 -10.58 -5.06 -4.36
C ASP A 165 -9.62 -3.95 -3.89
N ALA A 166 -9.93 -3.27 -2.78
CA ALA A 166 -9.08 -2.24 -2.20
C ALA A 166 -7.75 -2.82 -1.68
N CYS A 167 -7.80 -3.96 -0.99
CA CYS A 167 -6.62 -4.68 -0.52
C CYS A 167 -5.75 -5.20 -1.69
N GLU A 168 -6.36 -5.75 -2.74
CA GLU A 168 -5.66 -6.19 -3.95
C GLU A 168 -4.95 -5.02 -4.64
N LYS A 169 -5.68 -3.92 -4.90
CA LYS A 169 -5.10 -2.71 -5.52
C LYS A 169 -3.93 -2.16 -4.71
N TYR A 170 -4.05 -2.13 -3.38
CA TYR A 170 -2.97 -1.68 -2.51
C TYR A 170 -1.74 -2.59 -2.62
N LEU A 171 -1.91 -3.92 -2.58
CA LEU A 171 -0.80 -4.86 -2.71
C LEU A 171 -0.11 -4.73 -4.07
N LEU A 172 -0.87 -4.63 -5.16
CA LEU A 172 -0.34 -4.42 -6.51
C LEU A 172 0.37 -3.07 -6.64
N ARG A 173 -0.15 -1.99 -6.02
CA ARG A 173 0.54 -0.69 -5.96
C ARG A 173 1.93 -0.82 -5.35
N LEU A 174 2.06 -1.56 -4.25
CA LEU A 174 3.34 -1.75 -3.58
C LEU A 174 4.33 -2.46 -4.52
N GLY A 175 3.88 -3.52 -5.20
CA GLY A 175 4.69 -4.24 -6.19
C GLY A 175 5.12 -3.35 -7.36
N TYR A 176 4.19 -2.58 -7.92
CA TYR A 176 4.47 -1.64 -9.01
C TYR A 176 5.51 -0.58 -8.61
N ASN A 177 5.33 0.03 -7.43
CA ASN A 177 6.25 1.03 -6.91
C ASN A 177 7.65 0.45 -6.71
N TYR A 178 7.75 -0.79 -6.24
CA TYR A 178 9.03 -1.48 -6.10
C TYR A 178 9.72 -1.69 -7.46
N LEU A 179 9.00 -2.24 -8.45
CA LEU A 179 9.56 -2.47 -9.79
C LEU A 179 10.01 -1.17 -10.46
N THR A 180 9.19 -0.11 -10.34
CA THR A 180 9.51 1.21 -10.89
C THR A 180 10.78 1.79 -10.28
N LYS A 181 10.91 1.74 -8.94
CA LYS A 181 12.13 2.18 -8.24
C LYS A 181 13.34 1.37 -8.68
N LYS A 182 13.21 0.05 -8.77
CA LYS A 182 14.28 -0.85 -9.22
C LYS A 182 14.74 -0.52 -10.66
N PHE A 183 13.80 -0.27 -11.56
CA PHE A 183 14.10 0.12 -12.94
C PHE A 183 14.87 1.45 -13.02
N ILE A 184 14.41 2.47 -12.30
CA ILE A 184 15.08 3.78 -12.24
C ILE A 184 16.52 3.64 -11.70
N LEU A 185 16.70 2.86 -10.62
CA LEU A 185 18.01 2.59 -10.05
C LEU A 185 18.95 1.92 -11.06
N LEU A 186 18.48 0.89 -11.77
CA LEU A 186 19.27 0.19 -12.80
C LEU A 186 19.65 1.11 -13.96
N LYS A 187 18.74 1.99 -14.41
CA LYS A 187 19.03 2.99 -15.46
C LYS A 187 20.14 3.95 -15.01
N ASN A 188 20.04 4.46 -13.79
CA ASN A 188 21.03 5.38 -13.22
C ASN A 188 22.42 4.73 -13.06
N LEU A 189 22.47 3.45 -12.67
CA LEU A 189 23.72 2.69 -12.58
C LEU A 189 24.37 2.46 -13.94
N LYS A 190 23.57 2.11 -14.97
CA LYS A 190 24.07 1.96 -16.35
C LYS A 190 24.65 3.27 -16.89
N ASN A 191 23.97 4.40 -16.67
CA ASN A 191 24.45 5.72 -17.10
C ASN A 191 25.77 6.10 -16.41
N LYS A 192 25.91 5.83 -15.09
CA LYS A 192 27.15 6.06 -14.36
C LYS A 192 28.31 5.18 -14.87
N LYS A 193 28.03 3.92 -15.21
CA LYS A 193 29.04 3.01 -15.78
C LYS A 193 29.50 3.50 -17.17
N TYR A 194 28.58 3.88 -18.03
CA TYR A 194 28.87 4.44 -19.36
C TYR A 194 29.72 5.71 -19.28
N HIS A 195 29.47 6.61 -18.31
CA HIS A 195 30.31 7.79 -18.13
C HIS A 195 31.71 7.48 -17.58
N ARG A 196 31.86 6.46 -16.72
CA ARG A 196 33.19 6.04 -16.22
C ARG A 196 34.04 5.38 -17.30
N GLU A 197 33.42 4.62 -18.20
CA GLU A 197 34.12 3.92 -19.28
C GLU A 197 34.52 4.86 -20.44
N ASN A 198 33.88 6.03 -20.58
CA ASN A 198 34.20 7.04 -21.59
C ASN A 198 35.08 8.21 -21.08
N LEU A 199 35.54 8.14 -19.82
CA LEU A 199 36.46 9.11 -19.21
C LEU A 199 37.85 8.50 -18.92
N LEU A 200 38.08 7.27 -19.36
CA LEU A 200 39.37 6.54 -19.37
C LEU A 200 39.82 6.33 -20.81
#